data_AF-A0A1A9HHT0-F1
#
_entry.id   AF-A0A1A9HHT0-F1
#
_cell.length_a   1.000
_cell.length_b   1.000
_cell.length_c   1.000
_cell.angle_alpha   90.00
_cell.angle_beta   90.00
_cell.angle_gamma   90.00
#
_symmetry.space_group_name_H-M   'P 1'
#
loop_
_entity.id
_entity.type
_entity.pdbx_description
1 polymer ?
#
loop_
_entity_poly.entity_id
_entity_poly.type
_entity_poly.pdbx_seq_one_letter_code
_entity_poly.pdbx_strand_id
1 'polypeptide(L)' 'MSLILEVIQELFGMFWADAGLCLGALAVVLGVGLGTRLGWLEEPWALAALVAGIVLTLLLNVWAAASRRR' A
#
# COMPACT_ATOMS: atom_id res chain seq x y z
N MET A 1 9.72 -22.23 24.25
CA MET A 1 10.38 -21.80 22.99
C MET A 1 9.39 -21.45 21.88
N SER A 2 8.16 -21.99 21.85
CA SER A 2 7.14 -21.58 20.86
C SER A 2 6.72 -20.11 20.97
N LEU A 3 6.60 -19.59 22.19
CA LEU A 3 6.14 -18.23 22.45
C LEU A 3 7.04 -17.14 21.83
N ILE A 4 8.35 -17.36 21.80
CA ILE A 4 9.30 -16.43 21.17
C ILE A 4 9.15 -16.45 19.64
N LEU A 5 8.88 -17.64 19.07
CA LEU A 5 8.70 -17.79 17.62
C LEU A 5 7.37 -17.16 17.15
N GLU A 6 6.29 -17.28 17.91
CA GLU A 6 5.01 -16.60 17.63
C GLU A 6 5.17 -15.09 17.63
N VAL A 7 5.80 -14.51 18.66
CA VAL A 7 6.01 -13.06 18.76
C VAL A 7 6.85 -12.53 17.59
N ILE A 8 7.90 -13.26 17.18
CA ILE A 8 8.72 -12.89 16.02
C ILE A 8 7.87 -12.94 14.74
N GLN A 9 7.10 -14.00 14.52
CA GLN A 9 6.23 -14.10 13.34
C GLN A 9 5.19 -12.97 13.27
N GLU A 10 4.63 -12.59 14.41
CA GLU A 10 3.62 -11.54 14.49
C GLU A 10 4.23 -10.14 14.27
N LEU A 11 5.42 -9.88 14.83
CA LEU A 11 6.21 -8.67 14.56
C LEU A 11 6.59 -8.54 13.08
N PHE A 12 7.06 -9.62 12.46
CA PHE A 12 7.35 -9.64 11.03
C PHE A 12 6.07 -9.42 10.21
N GLY A 13 4.94 -10.00 10.63
CA GLY A 13 3.64 -9.78 9.99
C GLY A 13 3.23 -8.31 9.97
N MET A 14 3.35 -7.61 11.10
CA MET A 14 3.10 -6.16 11.19
C MET A 14 4.08 -5.35 10.33
N PHE A 15 5.37 -5.65 10.39
CA PHE A 15 6.38 -4.94 9.61
C PHE A 15 6.13 -5.03 8.10
N TRP A 16 5.77 -6.21 7.60
CA TRP A 16 5.47 -6.40 6.18
C TRP A 16 4.17 -5.73 5.74
N ALA A 17 3.19 -5.58 6.64
CA ALA A 17 1.97 -4.83 6.34
C ALA A 17 2.26 -3.33 6.15
N ASP A 18 3.05 -2.72 7.04
CA ASP A 18 3.46 -1.32 6.93
C ASP A 18 4.39 -1.08 5.73
N ALA A 19 5.36 -1.98 5.51
CA ALA A 19 6.23 -1.90 4.35
C ALA A 19 5.43 -2.02 3.03
N GLY A 20 4.42 -2.90 2.99
CA GLY A 20 3.51 -3.06 1.84
C GLY A 20 2.68 -1.82 1.55
N LEU A 21 2.19 -1.14 2.59
CA LEU A 21 1.48 0.14 2.47
C LEU A 21 2.40 1.24 1.91
N CYS A 22 3.61 1.37 2.45
CA CYS A 22 4.59 2.35 1.99
C CYS A 22 5.02 2.12 0.54
N LEU A 23 5.29 0.86 0.16
CA LEU A 23 5.65 0.51 -1.22
C LEU A 23 4.49 0.76 -2.19
N GLY A 24 3.27 0.42 -1.81
CA GLY A 24 2.08 0.69 -2.64
C GLY A 24 1.83 2.19 -2.81
N ALA A 25 1.96 2.98 -1.73
CA ALA A 25 1.86 4.43 -1.78
C ALA A 25 2.94 5.05 -2.68
N LEU A 26 4.19 4.56 -2.60
CA LEU A 26 5.28 4.99 -3.46
C LEU A 26 4.97 4.71 -4.94
N ALA A 27 4.44 3.52 -5.25
CA ALA A 27 4.06 3.14 -6.62
C ALA A 27 2.94 4.04 -7.18
N VAL A 28 1.93 4.37 -6.38
CA VAL A 28 0.87 5.30 -6.74
C VAL A 28 1.42 6.70 -7.03
N VAL A 29 2.28 7.22 -6.14
CA VAL A 29 2.90 8.54 -6.33
C VAL A 29 3.76 8.58 -7.58
N LEU A 30 4.57 7.54 -7.82
CA LEU A 30 5.40 7.43 -9.02
C LEU A 30 4.53 7.36 -10.29
N GLY A 31 3.48 6.55 -10.29
CA GLY A 31 2.57 6.40 -11.42
C GLY A 31 1.86 7.71 -11.77
N VAL A 32 1.29 8.39 -10.78
CA VAL A 32 0.62 9.67 -10.99
C VAL A 32 1.63 10.76 -11.38
N GLY A 33 2.79 10.82 -10.72
CA GLY A 33 3.84 11.79 -11.04
C GLY A 33 4.43 11.62 -12.45
N LEU A 34 4.55 10.38 -12.93
CA LEU A 34 4.90 10.09 -14.32
C LEU A 34 3.79 10.51 -15.27
N GLY A 35 2.53 10.19 -14.94
CA GLY A 35 1.37 10.54 -15.75
C GLY A 35 1.20 12.06 -15.93
N THR A 36 1.44 12.85 -14.88
CA THR A 36 1.41 14.32 -14.98
C THR A 36 2.59 14.85 -15.79
N ARG A 37 3.80 14.33 -15.58
CA ARG A 37 4.99 14.77 -16.32
C ARG A 37 4.91 14.48 -17.83
N LEU A 38 4.26 13.38 -18.21
CA LEU A 38 4.03 13.00 -19.61
C LEU A 38 2.84 13.74 -20.23
N GLY A 39 2.13 14.57 -19.47
CA GLY A 39 0.95 15.30 -19.93
C GLY A 39 -0.28 14.42 -20.14
N TRP A 40 -0.30 13.20 -19.58
CA TRP A 40 -1.45 12.29 -19.65
C TRP A 40 -2.51 12.58 -18.59
N LEU A 41 -2.13 13.25 -17.50
CA LEU A 41 -3.02 13.66 -16.42
C LEU A 41 -2.93 15.17 -16.17
N GLU A 42 -4.08 15.83 -16.18
CA GLU A 42 -4.20 17.21 -15.69
C GLU A 42 -4.22 17.23 -14.15
N GLU A 43 -3.80 18.34 -13.55
CA GLU A 43 -3.70 18.53 -12.09
C GLU A 43 -4.93 18.08 -11.28
N PRO A 44 -6.19 18.41 -11.63
CA PRO A 44 -7.34 17.99 -10.84
C PRO A 44 -7.53 16.45 -10.85
N TRP A 45 -7.26 15.82 -11.98
CA TRP A 45 -7.34 14.36 -12.13
C TRP A 45 -6.18 13.65 -11.42
N ALA A 46 -5.00 14.28 -11.37
CA ALA A 46 -3.84 13.77 -10.64
C ALA A 46 -4.10 13.71 -9.13
N LEU A 47 -4.71 14.76 -8.56
CA LEU A 47 -5.11 14.79 -7.15
C LEU A 47 -6.10 13.67 -6.83
N ALA A 48 -7.13 13.50 -7.66
CA ALA A 48 -8.09 12.42 -7.51
C ALA A 48 -7.44 11.03 -7.63
N ALA A 49 -6.53 10.85 -8.59
CA ALA A 49 -5.80 9.59 -8.79
C ALA A 49 -4.88 9.25 -7.62
N LEU A 50 -4.21 10.24 -7.01
CA LEU A 50 -3.41 10.03 -5.79
C LEU A 50 -4.28 9.55 -4.63
N VAL A 51 -5.38 10.26 -4.36
CA VAL A 51 -6.28 9.90 -3.25
C VAL A 51 -6.89 8.52 -3.50
N ALA A 52 -7.44 8.28 -4.70
CA ALA A 52 -8.04 7.00 -5.05
C ALA A 52 -7.02 5.86 -4.99
N GLY A 53 -5.79 6.07 -5.49
CA GLY A 53 -4.73 5.06 -5.47
C GLY A 53 -4.27 4.70 -4.06
N ILE A 54 -4.14 5.69 -3.17
CA ILE A 54 -3.79 5.45 -1.75
C ILE A 54 -4.91 4.68 -1.05
N VAL A 55 -6.17 5.08 -1.25
CA VAL A 55 -7.33 4.37 -0.69
C VAL A 55 -7.40 2.93 -1.21
N LEU A 56 -7.15 2.72 -2.51
CA LEU A 56 -7.09 1.38 -3.10
C LEU A 56 -5.96 0.54 -2.48
N THR A 57 -4.79 1.13 -2.28
CA THR A 57 -3.63 0.48 -1.65
C THR A 57 -3.94 0.04 -0.22
N LEU A 58 -4.63 0.89 0.55
CA LEU A 58 -5.11 0.56 1.90
C LEU A 58 -6.10 -0.59 1.87
N LEU A 59 -7.11 -0.53 0.98
CA LEU A 59 -8.12 -1.58 0.84
C LEU A 59 -7.51 -2.93 0.44
N LEU A 60 -6.55 -2.94 -0.49
CA LEU A 60 -5.85 -4.14 -0.92
C LEU A 60 -5.00 -4.73 0.22
N ASN A 61 -4.33 -3.91 1.02
CA ASN A 61 -3.59 -4.38 2.19
C ASN A 61 -4.52 -4.96 3.26
N VAL A 62 -5.64 -4.28 3.57
CA VAL A 62 -6.65 -4.80 4.52
C VAL A 62 -7.24 -6.11 4.01
N TRP A 63 -7.56 -6.19 2.72
CA TRP A 63 -8.09 -7.41 2.10
C TRP A 63 -7.07 -8.55 2.15
N ALA A 64 -5.80 -8.29 1.83
CA ALA A 64 -4.72 -9.27 1.90
C ALA A 64 -4.46 -9.75 3.34
N ALA A 65 -4.58 -8.86 4.33
CA ALA A 65 -4.48 -9.22 5.74
C ALA A 65 -5.68 -10.06 6.19
N ALA A 66 -6.89 -9.71 5.75
CA ALA A 66 -8.11 -10.45 6.06
C ALA A 66 -8.15 -11.85 5.40
N SER A 67 -7.66 -11.96 4.16
CA SER A 67 -7.64 -13.24 3.44
C SER A 67 -6.64 -14.23 4.00
N ARG A 68 -5.53 -13.77 4.62
CA ARG A 68 -4.59 -14.63 5.34
C ARG A 68 -5.14 -15.20 6.66
N ARG A 69 -6.22 -14.63 7.19
CA ARG A 69 -6.88 -15.10 8.42
C ARG A 69 -8.01 -16.10 8.17
N ARG A 70 -8.44 -16.28 6.92
CA ARG A 70 -9.40 -17.32 6.52
C ARG A 70 -8.66 -18.54 6.00
#